data_AF-A0A4P7TJT0-F1
#
_entry.id   AF-A0A4P7TJT0-F1
#
_cell.length_a   1.000
_cell.length_b   1.000
_cell.length_c   1.000
_cell.angle_alpha   90.00
_cell.angle_beta   90.00
_cell.angle_gamma   90.00
#
_symmetry.space_group_name_H-M   'P 1'
#
loop_
_entity.id
_entity.type
_entity.pdbx_description
1 polymer ?
#
loop_
_entity_poly.entity_id
_entity_poly.type
_entity_poly.pdbx_seq_one_letter_code
_entity_poly.pdbx_strand_id
1 'polypeptide(L)'
;MRQTLCDGYLVIFALAQAVILLMLTPLFTGISRQIRARMHSRRGPGIWQDYRDIHKLFKRQEVAPTSSGLMFRLMPWVLISSMLVLAMALPLFITVSPFAGGSDLITLIYLLALFRFFFALSGLDTGSPFAGVGASRELTLGILVEPMLILSLLVLALIAGSTHIEMISNTLAMGWNSPLTTVLALLACGFACFIEMGKIPFDVAEAEQELQEGPLTEYSGAGLALAKWGLGLKQVVMAALFVALFLPFGRAQELSLACLLTSLVVTQLKVLLIFVLASIAENTLARGRFLLIHHVTWLGFSLAALAWVFWLTGL
;
A
#
# COMPACT_ATOMS: atom_id res chain seq x y z
N MET A 1 9.44 28.09 -19.89
CA MET A 1 8.00 28.34 -20.14
C MET A 1 7.28 27.13 -20.74
N ARG A 2 7.81 26.45 -21.78
CA ARG A 2 7.20 25.22 -22.32
C ARG A 2 7.36 24.00 -21.38
N GLN A 3 8.52 23.87 -20.75
CA GLN A 3 8.82 22.81 -19.76
C GLN A 3 7.96 22.94 -18.50
N THR A 4 7.85 24.16 -17.95
CA THR A 4 6.98 24.48 -16.80
C THR A 4 5.48 24.27 -17.06
N LEU A 5 5.02 24.41 -18.30
CA LEU A 5 3.64 24.10 -18.68
C LEU A 5 3.41 22.58 -18.78
N CYS A 6 4.37 21.84 -19.34
CA CYS A 6 4.35 20.37 -19.32
C CYS A 6 4.34 19.82 -17.89
N ASP A 7 5.11 20.42 -16.98
CA ASP A 7 5.13 20.04 -15.56
C ASP A 7 3.77 20.30 -14.90
N GLY A 8 3.10 21.42 -15.23
CA GLY A 8 1.77 21.74 -14.72
C GLY A 8 0.70 20.73 -15.13
N TYR A 9 0.69 20.28 -16.40
CA TYR A 9 -0.25 19.25 -16.86
C TYR A 9 0.03 17.89 -16.21
N LEU A 10 1.29 17.55 -15.97
CA LEU A 10 1.67 16.30 -15.29
C LEU A 10 1.20 16.29 -13.83
N VAL A 11 1.31 17.42 -13.11
CA VAL A 11 0.78 17.53 -11.74
C VAL A 11 -0.74 17.36 -11.70
N ILE A 12 -1.47 17.95 -12.64
CA ILE A 12 -2.93 17.76 -12.74
C ILE A 12 -3.25 16.28 -12.99
N PHE A 13 -2.50 15.63 -13.88
CA PHE A 13 -2.64 14.19 -14.14
C PHE A 13 -2.32 13.36 -12.89
N ALA A 14 -1.28 13.71 -12.15
CA ALA A 14 -0.89 13.06 -10.90
C ALA A 14 -2.02 13.13 -9.86
N LEU A 15 -2.60 14.31 -9.69
CA LEU A 15 -3.72 14.53 -8.78
C LEU A 15 -4.96 13.75 -9.23
N ALA A 16 -5.28 13.74 -10.52
CA ALA A 16 -6.36 12.93 -11.06
C ALA A 16 -6.15 11.43 -10.79
N GLN A 17 -4.93 10.92 -11.00
CA GLN A 17 -4.57 9.54 -10.70
C GLN A 17 -4.77 9.19 -9.22
N ALA A 18 -4.28 10.05 -8.31
CA ALA A 18 -4.42 9.82 -6.87
C ALA A 18 -5.89 9.86 -6.42
N VAL A 19 -6.69 10.79 -6.95
CA VAL A 19 -8.14 10.85 -6.68
C VAL A 19 -8.86 9.63 -7.22
N ILE A 20 -8.51 9.13 -8.41
CA ILE A 20 -9.08 7.90 -8.97
C ILE A 20 -8.81 6.72 -8.03
N LEU A 21 -7.58 6.53 -7.56
CA LEU A 21 -7.25 5.45 -6.64
C LEU A 21 -7.95 5.59 -5.29
N LEU A 22 -8.03 6.80 -4.75
CA LEU A 22 -8.79 7.09 -3.53
C LEU A 22 -10.26 6.73 -3.71
N MET A 23 -10.89 7.14 -4.81
CA MET A 23 -12.29 6.85 -5.09
C MET A 23 -12.57 5.38 -5.36
N LEU A 24 -11.62 4.64 -5.91
CA LEU A 24 -11.73 3.18 -6.13
C LEU A 24 -11.38 2.36 -4.89
N THR A 25 -10.78 2.97 -3.86
CA THR A 25 -10.39 2.26 -2.65
C THR A 25 -11.54 1.46 -2.00
N PRO A 26 -12.72 2.05 -1.74
CA PRO A 26 -13.82 1.30 -1.13
C PRO A 26 -14.38 0.19 -2.04
N LEU A 27 -14.18 0.29 -3.37
CA LEU A 27 -14.55 -0.77 -4.31
C LEU A 27 -13.65 -1.99 -4.10
N PHE A 28 -12.33 -1.79 -4.01
CA PHE A 28 -11.37 -2.89 -3.84
C PHE A 28 -11.54 -3.59 -2.48
N THR A 29 -11.73 -2.83 -1.40
CA THR A 29 -12.00 -3.41 -0.08
C THR A 29 -13.35 -4.15 -0.05
N GLY A 30 -14.38 -3.60 -0.70
CA GLY A 30 -15.69 -4.23 -0.84
C GLY A 30 -15.64 -5.55 -1.62
N ILE A 31 -14.85 -5.61 -2.69
CA ILE A 31 -14.58 -6.85 -3.44
C ILE A 31 -13.87 -7.87 -2.53
N SER A 32 -12.87 -7.47 -1.75
CA SER A 32 -12.18 -8.35 -0.80
C SER A 32 -13.15 -8.98 0.22
N ARG A 33 -14.09 -8.18 0.76
CA ARG A 33 -15.15 -8.68 1.67
C ARG A 33 -16.06 -9.70 0.99
N GLN A 34 -16.40 -9.48 -0.28
CA GLN A 34 -17.23 -10.40 -1.05
C GLN A 34 -16.49 -11.70 -1.37
N ILE A 35 -15.22 -11.65 -1.75
CA ILE A 35 -14.37 -12.83 -1.97
C ILE A 35 -14.31 -13.67 -0.70
N ARG A 36 -13.98 -13.05 0.44
CA ARG A 36 -13.99 -13.71 1.76
C ARG A 36 -15.30 -14.42 2.04
N ALA A 37 -16.43 -13.73 1.85
CA ALA A 37 -17.73 -14.31 2.12
C ALA A 37 -18.04 -15.53 1.24
N ARG A 38 -17.69 -15.44 -0.06
CA ARG A 38 -17.85 -16.56 -1.01
C ARG A 38 -16.96 -17.74 -0.67
N MET A 39 -15.71 -17.51 -0.26
CA MET A 39 -14.80 -18.57 0.19
C MET A 39 -15.32 -19.29 1.45
N HIS A 40 -16.01 -18.57 2.34
CA HIS A 40 -16.66 -19.15 3.52
C HIS A 40 -18.10 -19.65 3.26
N SER A 41 -18.50 -19.83 2.00
CA SER A 41 -19.83 -20.31 1.62
C SER A 41 -21.00 -19.51 2.20
N ARG A 42 -20.81 -18.21 2.45
CA ARG A 42 -21.85 -17.30 2.96
C ARG A 42 -22.11 -16.16 1.99
N ARG A 43 -23.29 -15.53 2.12
CA ARG A 43 -23.60 -14.30 1.38
C ARG A 43 -22.92 -13.12 2.05
N GLY A 44 -21.99 -12.48 1.33
CA GLY A 44 -21.29 -11.29 1.79
C GLY A 44 -22.11 -10.02 1.61
N PRO A 45 -21.61 -8.90 2.16
CA PRO A 45 -22.18 -7.58 1.88
C PRO A 45 -22.04 -7.25 0.38
N GLY A 46 -22.87 -6.32 -0.11
CA GLY A 46 -22.73 -5.84 -1.49
C GLY A 46 -21.38 -5.17 -1.73
N ILE A 47 -20.88 -5.17 -2.97
CA ILE A 47 -19.59 -4.54 -3.35
C ILE A 47 -19.55 -3.05 -2.98
N TRP A 48 -20.71 -2.38 -2.99
CA TRP A 48 -20.86 -0.97 -2.63
C TRP A 48 -20.96 -0.69 -1.12
N GLN A 49 -20.80 -1.71 -0.26
CA GLN A 49 -21.01 -1.55 1.17
C GLN A 49 -20.02 -0.58 1.81
N ASP A 50 -18.74 -0.64 1.45
CA ASP A 50 -17.71 0.18 2.08
C ASP A 50 -17.91 1.68 1.78
N TYR A 51 -18.43 2.02 0.60
CA TYR A 51 -18.89 3.38 0.29
C TYR A 51 -19.99 3.85 1.24
N ARG A 52 -20.96 2.98 1.54
CA ARG A 52 -22.07 3.29 2.45
C ARG A 52 -21.59 3.39 3.88
N ASP A 53 -20.65 2.55 4.29
CA ASP A 53 -20.06 2.55 5.62
C ASP A 53 -19.27 3.85 5.86
N ILE A 54 -18.41 4.27 4.91
CA ILE A 54 -17.69 5.55 4.95
C ILE A 54 -18.68 6.73 4.98
N HIS A 55 -19.67 6.75 4.09
CA HIS A 55 -20.71 7.81 4.06
C HIS A 55 -21.51 7.88 5.36
N LYS A 56 -21.83 6.73 5.96
CA LYS A 56 -22.49 6.66 7.26
C LYS A 56 -21.61 7.28 8.34
N LEU A 57 -20.32 6.92 8.39
CA LEU A 57 -19.39 7.40 9.41
C LEU A 57 -19.18 8.91 9.36
N PHE A 58 -19.11 9.50 8.17
CA PHE A 58 -19.04 10.97 8.01
C PHE A 58 -20.24 11.72 8.60
N LYS A 59 -21.39 11.06 8.74
CA LYS A 59 -22.60 11.64 9.35
C LYS A 59 -22.69 11.41 10.86
N ARG A 60 -21.79 10.61 11.43
CA ARG A 60 -21.77 10.31 12.87
C ARG A 60 -20.90 11.31 13.60
N GLN A 61 -21.28 11.60 14.83
CA GLN A 61 -20.50 12.44 15.72
C GLN A 61 -19.14 11.79 15.98
N GLU A 62 -18.10 12.61 15.90
CA GLU A 62 -16.75 12.26 16.33
C GLU A 62 -16.66 12.48 17.84
N VAL A 63 -16.34 11.40 18.55
CA VAL A 63 -16.08 11.35 19.98
C VAL A 63 -14.64 10.90 20.15
N ALA A 64 -13.87 11.69 20.89
CA ALA A 64 -12.47 11.42 21.19
C ALA A 64 -12.27 11.36 22.71
N PRO A 65 -11.34 10.53 23.22
CA PRO A 65 -10.97 10.51 24.63
C PRO A 65 -10.48 11.89 25.11
N THR A 66 -10.73 12.23 26.38
CA THR A 66 -10.22 13.48 26.97
C THR A 66 -8.70 13.53 27.06
N SER A 67 -8.05 12.37 27.11
CA SER A 67 -6.60 12.19 27.06
C SER A 67 -6.01 12.35 25.66
N SER A 68 -6.82 12.34 24.60
CA SER A 68 -6.33 12.35 23.23
C SER A 68 -5.68 13.70 22.86
N GLY A 69 -4.47 13.62 22.31
CA GLY A 69 -3.67 14.77 21.93
C GLY A 69 -3.83 15.21 20.48
N LEU A 70 -2.74 15.76 19.95
CA LEU A 70 -2.66 16.27 18.59
C LEU A 70 -2.41 15.14 17.57
N MET A 71 -1.73 14.07 17.98
CA MET A 71 -1.35 12.97 17.08
C MET A 71 -2.56 12.13 16.69
N PHE A 72 -3.47 11.90 17.65
CA PHE A 72 -4.78 11.31 17.40
C PHE A 72 -5.58 12.08 16.32
N ARG A 73 -5.60 13.41 16.40
CA ARG A 73 -6.35 14.25 15.44
C ARG A 73 -5.69 14.36 14.07
N LEU A 74 -4.36 14.33 14.01
CA LEU A 74 -3.63 14.44 12.74
C LEU A 74 -3.58 13.12 11.96
N MET A 75 -3.59 11.98 12.64
CA MET A 75 -3.36 10.68 11.99
C MET A 75 -4.24 10.44 10.76
N PRO A 76 -5.58 10.62 10.77
CA PRO A 76 -6.41 10.30 9.61
C PRO A 76 -6.02 11.11 8.36
N TRP A 77 -5.63 12.37 8.56
CA TRP A 77 -5.17 13.24 7.49
C TRP A 77 -3.80 12.84 6.97
N VAL A 78 -2.88 12.45 7.86
CA VAL A 78 -1.55 11.97 7.48
C VAL A 78 -1.64 10.66 6.70
N LEU A 79 -2.49 9.72 7.11
CA LEU A 79 -2.67 8.45 6.40
C LEU A 79 -3.11 8.66 4.95
N ILE A 80 -4.14 9.49 4.74
CA ILE A 80 -4.66 9.77 3.40
C ILE A 80 -3.62 10.58 2.59
N SER A 81 -3.08 11.66 3.15
CA SER A 81 -2.17 12.55 2.40
C SER A 81 -0.88 11.84 1.98
N SER A 82 -0.25 11.07 2.87
CA SER A 82 0.96 10.31 2.54
C SER A 82 0.72 9.31 1.40
N MET A 83 -0.38 8.56 1.46
CA MET A 83 -0.72 7.60 0.41
C MET A 83 -1.17 8.27 -0.89
N LEU A 84 -1.79 9.45 -0.84
CA LEU A 84 -2.10 10.24 -2.04
C LEU A 84 -0.82 10.72 -2.74
N VAL A 85 0.16 11.23 -1.98
CA VAL A 85 1.45 11.65 -2.57
C VAL A 85 2.16 10.45 -3.20
N LEU A 86 2.15 9.29 -2.54
CA LEU A 86 2.72 8.06 -3.10
C LEU A 86 1.96 7.63 -4.36
N ALA A 87 0.62 7.69 -4.35
CA ALA A 87 -0.22 7.43 -5.52
C ALA A 87 0.06 8.38 -6.70
N MET A 88 0.38 9.66 -6.45
CA MET A 88 0.77 10.63 -7.47
C MET A 88 2.11 10.27 -8.13
N ALA A 89 3.02 9.67 -7.37
CA ALA A 89 4.41 9.40 -7.79
C ALA A 89 4.58 8.12 -8.63
N LEU A 90 3.61 7.21 -8.62
CA LEU A 90 3.72 5.92 -9.33
C LEU A 90 3.42 6.05 -10.84
N PRO A 91 4.21 5.41 -11.73
CA PRO A 91 3.97 5.39 -13.18
C PRO A 91 2.90 4.34 -13.55
N LEU A 92 1.63 4.61 -13.19
CA LEU A 92 0.53 3.63 -13.32
C LEU A 92 -0.15 3.66 -14.68
N PHE A 93 -0.69 4.81 -15.08
CA PHE A 93 -1.47 4.93 -16.31
C PHE A 93 -0.63 5.30 -17.53
N ILE A 94 0.37 6.16 -17.33
CA ILE A 94 1.32 6.59 -18.34
C ILE A 94 2.70 6.02 -18.04
N THR A 95 3.59 6.03 -19.03
CA THR A 95 4.96 5.52 -18.89
C THR A 95 5.86 6.38 -18.02
N VAL A 96 5.51 7.66 -17.86
CA VAL A 96 6.24 8.66 -17.08
C VAL A 96 5.64 8.78 -15.68
N SER A 97 6.43 9.06 -14.66
CA SER A 97 5.87 9.41 -13.36
C SER A 97 5.19 10.80 -13.44
N PRO A 98 3.89 10.89 -13.12
CA PRO A 98 3.18 12.17 -13.13
C PRO A 98 3.74 13.19 -12.13
N PHE A 99 4.38 12.72 -11.06
CA PHE A 99 4.99 13.55 -10.03
C PHE A 99 6.47 13.17 -9.83
N ALA A 100 7.31 13.60 -10.78
CA ALA A 100 8.74 13.26 -10.81
C ALA A 100 9.49 13.61 -9.51
N GLY A 101 9.16 14.73 -8.87
CA GLY A 101 9.79 15.17 -7.61
C GLY A 101 9.55 14.25 -6.41
N GLY A 102 8.56 13.36 -6.47
CA GLY A 102 8.29 12.36 -5.43
C GLY A 102 8.46 10.90 -5.87
N SER A 103 8.93 10.66 -7.11
CA SER A 103 9.04 9.32 -7.71
C SER A 103 10.35 8.59 -7.38
N ASP A 104 11.02 8.99 -6.32
CA ASP A 104 12.24 8.34 -5.86
C ASP A 104 11.96 7.28 -4.79
N LEU A 105 12.72 6.18 -4.80
CA LEU A 105 12.59 5.10 -3.82
C LEU A 105 12.74 5.58 -2.36
N ILE A 106 13.65 6.53 -2.10
CA ILE A 106 13.85 7.05 -0.73
C ILE A 106 12.61 7.80 -0.27
N THR A 107 12.01 8.61 -1.15
CA THR A 107 10.76 9.34 -0.85
C THR A 107 9.62 8.37 -0.57
N LEU A 108 9.50 7.30 -1.36
CA LEU A 108 8.52 6.23 -1.15
C LEU A 108 8.67 5.60 0.25
N ILE A 109 9.89 5.22 0.63
CA ILE A 109 10.18 4.60 1.92
C ILE A 109 9.83 5.56 3.07
N TYR A 110 10.20 6.84 2.96
CA TYR A 110 9.85 7.83 3.99
C TYR A 110 8.36 8.10 4.10
N LEU A 111 7.60 8.07 3.00
CA LEU A 111 6.14 8.22 3.04
C LEU A 111 5.47 7.03 3.73
N LEU A 112 5.97 5.80 3.53
CA LEU A 112 5.50 4.62 4.25
C LEU A 112 5.86 4.67 5.73
N ALA A 113 7.09 5.08 6.05
CA ALA A 113 7.52 5.27 7.43
C ALA A 113 6.69 6.37 8.13
N LEU A 114 6.37 7.46 7.44
CA LEU A 114 5.52 8.54 7.96
C LEU A 114 4.10 8.03 8.28
N PHE A 115 3.50 7.26 7.35
CA PHE A 115 2.20 6.63 7.57
C PHE A 115 2.21 5.78 8.84
N ARG A 116 3.19 4.87 8.95
CA ARG A 116 3.31 3.92 10.06
C ARG A 116 3.59 4.62 11.39
N PHE A 117 4.46 5.63 11.37
CA PHE A 117 4.79 6.44 12.52
C PHE A 117 3.56 7.14 13.10
N PHE A 118 2.77 7.83 12.27
CA PHE A 118 1.55 8.51 12.75
C PHE A 118 0.47 7.53 13.19
N PHE A 119 0.30 6.40 12.48
CA PHE A 119 -0.63 5.34 12.88
C PHE A 119 -0.32 4.84 14.30
N ALA A 120 0.93 4.46 14.56
CA ALA A 120 1.36 3.99 15.88
C ALA A 120 1.29 5.09 16.95
N LEU A 121 1.78 6.29 16.66
CA LEU A 121 1.79 7.40 17.62
C LEU A 121 0.37 7.79 18.05
N SER A 122 -0.60 7.69 17.14
CA SER A 122 -2.00 7.95 17.47
C SER A 122 -2.57 6.95 18.49
N GLY A 123 -2.13 5.70 18.47
CA GLY A 123 -2.53 4.69 19.44
C GLY A 123 -1.92 4.94 20.83
N LEU A 124 -0.74 5.55 20.90
CA LEU A 124 -0.10 5.93 22.17
C LEU A 124 -0.74 7.21 22.76
N ASP A 125 -1.19 8.12 21.91
CA ASP A 125 -1.73 9.43 22.28
C ASP A 125 -3.12 9.34 22.95
N THR A 126 -3.83 8.23 22.82
CA THR A 126 -5.15 8.03 23.46
C THR A 126 -5.06 7.59 24.92
N GLY A 127 -3.92 7.03 25.34
CA GLY A 127 -3.76 6.44 26.67
C GLY A 127 -4.52 5.12 26.90
N SER A 128 -5.09 4.53 25.84
CA SER A 128 -5.79 3.25 25.92
C SER A 128 -4.79 2.08 25.89
N PRO A 129 -4.89 1.10 26.81
CA PRO A 129 -3.93 -0.01 26.88
C PRO A 129 -3.95 -0.87 25.60
N PHE A 130 -5.13 -1.07 25.00
CA PHE A 130 -5.26 -1.84 23.76
C PHE A 130 -4.64 -1.10 22.56
N ALA A 131 -4.89 0.21 22.45
CA ALA A 131 -4.31 1.04 21.41
C ALA A 131 -2.78 1.11 21.51
N GLY A 132 -2.24 1.21 22.73
CA GLY A 132 -0.79 1.21 22.96
C GLY A 132 -0.11 -0.12 22.61
N VAL A 133 -0.73 -1.25 22.94
CA VAL A 133 -0.22 -2.58 22.54
C VAL A 133 -0.29 -2.77 21.02
N GLY A 134 -1.38 -2.33 20.38
CA GLY A 134 -1.52 -2.34 18.93
C GLY A 134 -0.45 -1.49 18.23
N ALA A 135 -0.17 -0.30 18.75
CA ALA A 135 0.90 0.58 18.26
C ALA A 135 2.29 -0.08 18.35
N SER A 136 2.60 -0.71 19.49
CA SER A 136 3.87 -1.44 19.66
C SER A 136 4.02 -2.59 18.66
N ARG A 137 2.93 -3.32 18.40
CA ARG A 137 2.91 -4.41 17.42
C ARG A 137 3.10 -3.91 15.99
N GLU A 138 2.47 -2.80 15.60
CA GLU A 138 2.69 -2.18 14.29
C GLU A 138 4.15 -1.75 14.10
N LEU A 139 4.72 -1.10 15.13
CA LEU A 139 6.11 -0.65 15.07
C LEU A 139 7.08 -1.84 14.94
N THR A 140 6.82 -2.91 15.69
CA THR A 140 7.60 -4.14 15.61
C THR A 140 7.49 -4.79 14.24
N LEU A 141 6.27 -4.88 13.68
CA LEU A 141 6.06 -5.50 12.36
C LEU A 141 6.82 -4.75 11.27
N GLY A 142 6.72 -3.43 11.20
CA GLY A 142 7.43 -2.71 10.15
C GLY A 142 8.96 -2.67 10.35
N ILE A 143 9.50 -2.80 11.57
CA ILE A 143 10.96 -3.03 11.75
C ILE A 143 11.40 -4.33 11.06
N LEU A 144 10.52 -5.34 11.00
CA LEU A 144 10.81 -6.62 10.33
C LEU A 144 10.65 -6.54 8.80
N VAL A 145 9.77 -5.66 8.31
CA VAL A 145 9.34 -5.63 6.91
C VAL A 145 10.08 -4.57 6.11
N GLU A 146 10.39 -3.42 6.70
CA GLU A 146 11.07 -2.32 6.03
C GLU A 146 12.43 -2.74 5.45
N PRO A 147 13.33 -3.46 6.16
CA PRO A 147 14.59 -3.89 5.57
C PRO A 147 14.39 -4.82 4.36
N MET A 148 13.36 -5.67 4.39
CA MET A 148 13.02 -6.55 3.27
C MET A 148 12.56 -5.74 2.05
N LEU A 149 11.65 -4.78 2.27
CA LEU A 149 11.15 -3.90 1.21
C LEU A 149 12.30 -3.06 0.62
N ILE A 150 13.06 -2.37 1.47
CA ILE A 150 14.20 -1.53 1.08
C ILE A 150 15.21 -2.34 0.27
N LEU A 151 15.60 -3.53 0.73
CA LEU A 151 16.59 -4.34 0.03
C LEU A 151 16.07 -4.85 -1.32
N SER A 152 14.81 -5.29 -1.39
CA SER A 152 14.20 -5.70 -2.66
C SER A 152 14.13 -4.55 -3.67
N LEU A 153 13.76 -3.35 -3.24
CA LEU A 153 13.70 -2.15 -4.07
C LEU A 153 15.10 -1.67 -4.48
N LEU A 154 16.08 -1.77 -3.59
CA LEU A 154 17.48 -1.44 -3.87
C LEU A 154 18.03 -2.33 -4.99
N VAL A 155 17.75 -3.64 -4.97
CA VAL A 155 18.16 -4.55 -6.05
C VAL A 155 17.58 -4.11 -7.40
N LEU A 156 16.30 -3.71 -7.43
CA LEU A 156 15.70 -3.19 -8.67
C LEU A 156 16.35 -1.88 -9.12
N ALA A 157 16.67 -0.99 -8.19
CA ALA A 157 17.37 0.26 -8.49
C ALA A 157 18.76 0.01 -9.11
N LEU A 158 19.46 -0.99 -8.59
CA LEU A 158 20.77 -1.41 -9.08
C LEU A 158 20.68 -2.05 -10.47
N ILE A 159 19.65 -2.85 -10.75
CA ILE A 159 19.37 -3.37 -12.10
C ILE A 159 19.08 -2.24 -13.09
N ALA A 160 18.29 -1.24 -12.66
CA ALA A 160 17.88 -0.11 -13.49
C ALA A 160 18.96 0.99 -13.63
N GLY A 161 19.95 1.01 -12.74
CA GLY A 161 20.93 2.09 -12.63
C GLY A 161 20.33 3.42 -12.15
N SER A 162 19.16 3.39 -11.51
CA SER A 162 18.43 4.59 -11.06
C SER A 162 17.50 4.27 -9.90
N THR A 163 17.33 5.23 -8.99
CA THR A 163 16.39 5.16 -7.87
C THR A 163 15.00 5.72 -8.22
N HIS A 164 14.81 6.24 -9.44
CA HIS A 164 13.50 6.69 -9.91
C HIS A 164 12.62 5.51 -10.30
N ILE A 165 11.40 5.44 -9.74
CA ILE A 165 10.43 4.34 -9.95
C ILE A 165 10.04 4.21 -11.43
N GLU A 166 9.90 5.34 -12.12
CA GLU A 166 9.67 5.39 -13.56
C GLU A 166 10.75 4.62 -14.33
N MET A 167 12.02 4.93 -14.05
CA MET A 167 13.15 4.30 -14.75
C MET A 167 13.18 2.80 -14.46
N ILE A 168 13.00 2.41 -13.20
CA ILE A 168 12.92 1.01 -12.80
C ILE A 168 11.80 0.29 -13.56
N SER A 169 10.59 0.84 -13.55
CA SER A 169 9.43 0.28 -14.25
C SER A 169 9.67 0.14 -15.76
N ASN A 170 10.27 1.15 -16.38
CA ASN A 170 10.59 1.14 -17.80
C ASN A 170 11.69 0.13 -18.15
N THR A 171 12.71 -0.03 -17.30
CA THR A 171 13.73 -1.07 -17.50
C THR A 171 13.15 -2.46 -17.41
N LEU A 172 12.28 -2.73 -16.43
CA LEU A 172 11.62 -4.04 -16.28
C LEU A 172 10.63 -4.32 -17.42
N ALA A 173 10.07 -3.28 -18.05
CA ALA A 173 9.19 -3.41 -19.21
C ALA A 173 9.92 -3.81 -20.50
N MET A 174 11.19 -3.44 -20.65
CA MET A 174 12.01 -3.79 -21.83
C MET A 174 12.50 -5.24 -21.80
N GLY A 175 12.56 -5.84 -20.60
CA GLY A 175 13.02 -7.21 -20.39
C GLY A 175 13.77 -7.37 -19.09
N TRP A 176 14.00 -8.62 -18.66
CA TRP A 176 14.75 -8.91 -17.44
C TRP A 176 16.21 -9.21 -17.80
N ASN A 177 17.10 -8.26 -17.51
CA ASN A 177 18.54 -8.42 -17.75
C ASN A 177 19.16 -9.53 -16.89
N SER A 178 18.72 -9.65 -15.62
CA SER A 178 19.01 -10.80 -14.75
C SER A 178 17.68 -11.39 -14.27
N PRO A 179 17.15 -12.43 -14.95
CA PRO A 179 15.86 -13.02 -14.60
C PRO A 179 15.82 -13.60 -13.20
N LEU A 180 16.88 -14.29 -12.76
CA LEU A 180 16.91 -14.95 -11.45
C LEU A 180 16.89 -13.93 -10.30
N THR A 181 17.75 -12.91 -10.38
CA THR A 181 17.77 -11.80 -9.43
C THR A 181 16.43 -11.06 -9.40
N THR A 182 15.84 -10.81 -10.57
CA THR A 182 14.54 -10.10 -10.67
C THR A 182 13.40 -10.91 -10.05
N VAL A 183 13.37 -12.24 -10.23
CA VAL A 183 12.36 -13.11 -9.60
C VAL A 183 12.48 -13.09 -8.08
N LEU A 184 13.69 -13.15 -7.53
CA LEU A 184 13.90 -13.13 -6.09
C LEU A 184 13.49 -11.77 -5.49
N ALA A 185 13.84 -10.66 -6.16
CA ALA A 185 13.39 -9.34 -5.79
C ALA A 185 11.86 -9.21 -5.89
N LEU A 186 11.23 -9.81 -6.90
CA LEU A 186 9.78 -9.88 -7.06
C LEU A 186 9.12 -10.61 -5.89
N LEU A 187 9.61 -11.78 -5.53
CA LEU A 187 9.05 -12.57 -4.43
C LEU A 187 9.20 -11.83 -3.09
N ALA A 188 10.37 -11.24 -2.83
CA ALA A 188 10.62 -10.47 -1.61
C ALA A 188 9.76 -9.20 -1.54
N CYS A 189 9.71 -8.40 -2.61
CA CYS A 189 8.93 -7.17 -2.67
C CYS A 189 7.43 -7.46 -2.61
N GLY A 190 6.95 -8.49 -3.33
CA GLY A 190 5.56 -8.92 -3.28
C GLY A 190 5.14 -9.39 -1.89
N PHE A 191 6.01 -10.12 -1.20
CA PHE A 191 5.77 -10.52 0.18
C PHE A 191 5.77 -9.33 1.14
N ALA A 192 6.72 -8.40 1.02
CA ALA A 192 6.73 -7.16 1.80
C ALA A 192 5.47 -6.31 1.55
N CYS A 193 5.05 -6.13 0.29
CA CYS A 193 3.82 -5.42 -0.06
C CYS A 193 2.60 -6.10 0.57
N PHE A 194 2.53 -7.43 0.57
CA PHE A 194 1.43 -8.17 1.19
C PHE A 194 1.38 -7.98 2.71
N ILE A 195 2.54 -7.93 3.38
CA ILE A 195 2.61 -7.63 4.81
C ILE A 195 2.16 -6.18 5.08
N GLU A 196 2.63 -5.22 4.27
CA GLU A 196 2.26 -3.80 4.40
C GLU A 196 0.79 -3.52 4.11
N MET A 197 0.10 -4.39 3.36
CA MET A 197 -1.37 -4.33 3.22
C MET A 197 -2.10 -4.57 4.55
N GLY A 198 -1.44 -5.14 5.56
CA GLY A 198 -2.04 -5.40 6.87
C GLY A 198 -3.16 -6.44 6.83
N LYS A 199 -3.12 -7.37 5.87
CA LYS A 199 -4.08 -8.48 5.77
C LYS A 199 -3.62 -9.67 6.61
N ILE A 200 -4.56 -10.53 7.02
CA ILE A 200 -4.24 -11.82 7.66
C ILE A 200 -3.25 -12.58 6.75
N PRO A 201 -2.14 -13.12 7.28
CA PRO A 201 -1.83 -13.35 8.70
C PRO A 201 -1.08 -12.22 9.44
N PHE A 202 -0.84 -11.08 8.79
CA PHE A 202 0.00 -9.98 9.30
C PHE A 202 -0.79 -8.81 9.90
N ASP A 203 -2.08 -8.98 10.18
CA ASP A 203 -3.00 -7.98 10.75
C ASP A 203 -2.86 -7.84 12.29
N VAL A 204 -1.62 -7.79 12.78
CA VAL A 204 -1.30 -7.98 14.21
C VAL A 204 -1.54 -6.73 15.06
N ALA A 205 -1.50 -5.55 14.45
CA ALA A 205 -1.76 -4.28 15.14
C ALA A 205 -3.25 -4.03 15.37
N GLU A 206 -4.10 -4.33 14.38
CA GLU A 206 -5.56 -4.18 14.49
C GLU A 206 -6.17 -5.30 15.33
N ALA A 207 -5.73 -6.54 15.07
CA ALA A 207 -6.10 -7.76 15.79
C ALA A 207 -7.44 -7.70 16.52
N GLU A 208 -8.55 -7.61 15.77
CA GLU A 208 -9.90 -7.37 16.29
C GLU A 208 -10.26 -8.27 17.49
N GLN A 209 -9.83 -9.53 17.47
CA GLN A 209 -10.10 -10.52 18.51
C GLN A 209 -9.26 -10.36 19.78
N GLU A 210 -8.07 -9.75 19.68
CA GLU A 210 -7.12 -9.59 20.80
C GLU A 210 -7.07 -8.14 21.33
N LEU A 211 -7.19 -7.15 20.45
CA LEU A 211 -6.91 -5.74 20.70
C LEU A 211 -8.03 -4.78 20.28
N GLN A 212 -9.19 -5.30 19.87
CA GLN A 212 -10.38 -4.49 19.61
C GLN A 212 -10.13 -3.33 18.59
N GLU A 213 -9.47 -3.64 17.47
CA GLU A 213 -9.04 -2.71 16.40
C GLU A 213 -7.76 -1.87 16.71
N GLY A 214 -7.09 -2.10 17.85
CA GLY A 214 -5.76 -1.55 18.14
C GLY A 214 -5.73 -0.01 18.13
N PRO A 215 -4.86 0.65 17.34
CA PRO A 215 -4.84 2.11 17.26
C PRO A 215 -6.17 2.74 16.83
N LEU A 216 -7.07 1.99 16.17
CA LEU A 216 -8.37 2.48 15.74
C LEU A 216 -9.45 2.43 16.83
N THR A 217 -9.22 1.74 17.96
CA THR A 217 -10.24 1.46 18.98
C THR A 217 -11.00 2.70 19.45
N GLU A 218 -10.28 3.82 19.62
CA GLU A 218 -10.83 5.05 20.18
C GLU A 218 -11.39 6.02 19.10
N TYR A 219 -11.23 5.68 17.82
CA TYR A 219 -11.73 6.53 16.73
C TYR A 219 -13.22 6.31 16.48
N SER A 220 -13.94 7.40 16.23
CA SER A 220 -15.36 7.37 15.89
C SER A 220 -15.71 8.46 14.86
N GLY A 221 -16.92 8.41 14.32
CA GLY A 221 -17.42 9.43 13.40
C GLY A 221 -16.56 9.62 12.14
N ALA A 222 -16.36 10.89 11.76
CA ALA A 222 -15.61 11.28 10.58
C ALA A 222 -14.12 10.88 10.66
N GLY A 223 -13.48 10.99 11.83
CA GLY A 223 -12.10 10.56 12.03
C GLY A 223 -11.89 9.08 11.70
N LEU A 224 -12.80 8.21 12.14
CA LEU A 224 -12.77 6.78 11.80
C LEU A 224 -13.02 6.55 10.29
N ALA A 225 -13.88 7.35 9.65
CA ALA A 225 -14.12 7.26 8.21
C ALA A 225 -12.84 7.52 7.41
N LEU A 226 -12.12 8.59 7.75
CA LEU A 226 -10.85 8.96 7.12
C LEU A 226 -9.77 7.92 7.41
N ALA A 227 -9.70 7.39 8.64
CA ALA A 227 -8.75 6.34 9.00
C ALA A 227 -8.97 5.06 8.18
N LYS A 228 -10.22 4.58 8.09
CA LYS A 228 -10.56 3.39 7.28
C LYS A 228 -10.31 3.61 5.80
N TRP A 229 -10.59 4.81 5.28
CA TRP A 229 -10.28 5.16 3.90
C TRP A 229 -8.78 5.20 3.63
N GLY A 230 -7.99 5.78 4.54
CA GLY A 230 -6.52 5.83 4.45
C GLY A 230 -5.86 4.45 4.53
N LEU A 231 -6.32 3.56 5.42
CA LEU A 231 -5.84 2.17 5.49
C LEU A 231 -6.19 1.37 4.23
N GLY A 232 -7.41 1.53 3.71
CA GLY A 232 -7.78 0.97 2.42
C GLY A 232 -6.92 1.52 1.29
N LEU A 233 -6.61 2.83 1.31
CA LEU A 233 -5.79 3.44 0.28
C LEU A 233 -4.35 2.91 0.35
N LYS A 234 -3.79 2.70 1.55
CA LYS A 234 -2.51 2.00 1.72
C LYS A 234 -2.53 0.65 1.01
N GLN A 235 -3.58 -0.16 1.20
CA GLN A 235 -3.69 -1.46 0.53
C GLN A 235 -3.68 -1.33 -1.01
N VAL A 236 -4.45 -0.39 -1.55
CA VAL A 236 -4.51 -0.13 -3.01
C VAL A 236 -3.17 0.37 -3.53
N VAL A 237 -2.52 1.28 -2.82
CA VAL A 237 -1.24 1.86 -3.20
C VAL A 237 -0.11 0.83 -3.15
N MET A 238 -0.09 -0.08 -2.16
CA MET A 238 0.86 -1.19 -2.13
C MET A 238 0.65 -2.17 -3.29
N ALA A 239 -0.60 -2.49 -3.64
CA ALA A 239 -0.88 -3.28 -4.83
C ALA A 239 -0.43 -2.56 -6.11
N ALA A 240 -0.70 -1.25 -6.19
CA ALA A 240 -0.33 -0.41 -7.33
C ALA A 240 1.20 -0.29 -7.47
N LEU A 241 1.95 -0.18 -6.38
CA LEU A 241 3.42 -0.19 -6.37
C LEU A 241 3.94 -1.49 -6.98
N PHE A 242 3.44 -2.64 -6.52
CA PHE A 242 3.84 -3.93 -7.05
C PHE A 242 3.52 -4.06 -8.55
N VAL A 243 2.33 -3.63 -8.97
CA VAL A 243 1.92 -3.60 -10.39
C VAL A 243 2.81 -2.66 -11.21
N ALA A 244 3.15 -1.49 -10.70
CA ALA A 244 3.99 -0.51 -11.39
C ALA A 244 5.39 -1.06 -11.66
N LEU A 245 5.97 -1.80 -10.72
CA LEU A 245 7.31 -2.36 -10.83
C LEU A 245 7.34 -3.65 -11.66
N PHE A 246 6.51 -4.64 -11.34
CA PHE A 246 6.65 -6.00 -11.87
C PHE A 246 5.66 -6.36 -12.97
N LEU A 247 4.58 -5.57 -13.16
CA LEU A 247 3.62 -5.76 -14.24
C LEU A 247 3.49 -4.47 -15.10
N PRO A 248 4.60 -3.93 -15.65
CA PRO A 248 4.63 -2.61 -16.28
C PRO A 248 4.06 -2.56 -17.71
N PHE A 249 3.22 -3.53 -18.09
CA PHE A 249 2.56 -3.58 -19.40
C PHE A 249 1.20 -2.87 -19.40
N GLY A 250 0.73 -2.45 -20.59
CA GLY A 250 -0.58 -1.82 -20.77
C GLY A 250 -0.67 -0.37 -20.29
N ARG A 251 0.47 0.32 -20.17
CA ARG A 251 0.55 1.77 -19.90
C ARG A 251 0.39 2.55 -21.21
N ALA A 252 -0.24 3.71 -21.15
CA ALA A 252 -0.41 4.58 -22.31
C ALA A 252 0.94 5.16 -22.75
N GLN A 253 1.33 4.89 -24.00
CA GLN A 253 2.52 5.48 -24.63
C GLN A 253 2.21 6.84 -25.27
N GLU A 254 0.95 7.04 -25.67
CA GLU A 254 0.44 8.29 -26.25
C GLU A 254 -0.69 8.83 -25.39
N LEU A 255 -0.78 10.16 -25.28
CA LEU A 255 -1.84 10.87 -24.53
C LEU A 255 -3.17 10.94 -25.30
N SER A 256 -3.52 9.89 -26.05
CA SER A 256 -4.82 9.78 -26.69
C SER A 256 -5.86 9.29 -25.67
N LEU A 257 -7.11 9.75 -25.80
CA LEU A 257 -8.19 9.36 -24.89
C LEU A 257 -8.39 7.82 -24.88
N ALA A 258 -8.28 7.19 -26.05
CA ALA A 258 -8.40 5.73 -26.18
C ALA A 258 -7.29 5.00 -25.41
N CYS A 259 -6.03 5.43 -25.57
CA CYS A 259 -4.90 4.85 -24.85
C CYS A 259 -5.00 5.06 -23.33
N LEU A 260 -5.46 6.23 -22.90
CA LEU A 260 -5.65 6.50 -21.47
C LEU A 260 -6.75 5.62 -20.86
N LEU A 261 -7.89 5.47 -21.55
CA LEU A 261 -8.98 4.60 -21.08
C LEU A 261 -8.57 3.12 -21.03
N THR A 262 -7.85 2.63 -22.05
CA THR A 262 -7.35 1.25 -22.02
C THR A 262 -6.34 1.06 -20.90
N SER A 263 -5.42 2.01 -20.69
CA SER A 263 -4.45 1.95 -19.60
C SER A 263 -5.11 1.98 -18.21
N LEU A 264 -6.18 2.76 -18.05
CA LEU A 264 -6.98 2.82 -16.84
C LEU A 264 -7.56 1.44 -16.54
N VAL A 265 -8.30 0.85 -17.49
CA VAL A 265 -8.95 -0.45 -17.32
C VAL A 265 -7.94 -1.55 -17.05
N VAL A 266 -6.87 -1.64 -17.84
CA VAL A 266 -5.83 -2.66 -17.67
C VAL A 266 -5.16 -2.54 -16.31
N THR A 267 -4.86 -1.32 -15.85
CA THR A 267 -4.28 -1.08 -14.53
C THR A 267 -5.22 -1.51 -13.41
N GLN A 268 -6.52 -1.18 -13.51
CA GLN A 268 -7.49 -1.63 -12.51
C GLN A 268 -7.63 -3.15 -12.46
N LEU A 269 -7.59 -3.83 -13.62
CA LEU A 269 -7.60 -5.29 -13.67
C LEU A 269 -6.36 -5.92 -13.03
N LYS A 270 -5.17 -5.33 -13.23
CA LYS A 270 -3.93 -5.78 -12.58
C LYS A 270 -3.98 -5.59 -11.06
N VAL A 271 -4.43 -4.43 -10.59
CA VAL A 271 -4.60 -4.17 -9.15
C VAL A 271 -5.65 -5.13 -8.56
N LEU A 272 -6.75 -5.36 -9.28
CA LEU A 272 -7.78 -6.33 -8.88
C LEU A 272 -7.21 -7.75 -8.75
N LEU A 273 -6.35 -8.17 -9.68
CA LEU A 273 -5.67 -9.47 -9.61
C LEU A 273 -4.85 -9.59 -8.33
N ILE A 274 -4.07 -8.58 -7.97
CA ILE A 274 -3.31 -8.57 -6.71
C ILE A 274 -4.26 -8.64 -5.50
N PHE A 275 -5.37 -7.90 -5.52
CA PHE A 275 -6.37 -7.99 -4.45
C PHE A 275 -7.00 -9.38 -4.34
N VAL A 276 -7.32 -10.03 -5.46
CA VAL A 276 -7.87 -11.39 -5.48
C VAL A 276 -6.87 -12.37 -4.88
N LEU A 277 -5.60 -12.32 -5.30
CA LEU A 277 -4.54 -13.17 -4.76
C LEU A 277 -4.36 -12.93 -3.25
N ALA A 278 -4.31 -11.67 -2.83
CA ALA A 278 -4.19 -11.28 -1.43
C ALA A 278 -5.39 -11.75 -0.61
N SER A 279 -6.62 -11.62 -1.13
CA SER A 279 -7.83 -12.12 -0.47
C SER A 279 -7.88 -13.64 -0.39
N ILE A 280 -7.35 -14.37 -1.38
CA ILE A 280 -7.25 -15.83 -1.30
C ILE A 280 -6.28 -16.20 -0.18
N ALA A 281 -5.08 -15.63 -0.17
CA ALA A 281 -4.08 -15.87 0.88
C ALA A 281 -4.62 -15.53 2.29
N GLU A 282 -5.32 -14.41 2.41
CA GLU A 282 -5.94 -13.96 3.66
C GLU A 282 -6.95 -14.94 4.25
N ASN A 283 -7.67 -15.68 3.38
CA ASN A 283 -8.74 -16.59 3.81
C ASN A 283 -8.30 -18.07 3.82
N THR A 284 -7.10 -18.40 3.35
CA THR A 284 -6.50 -19.73 3.48
C THR A 284 -5.55 -19.85 4.66
N LEU A 285 -5.04 -18.71 5.16
CA LEU A 285 -4.09 -18.66 6.27
C LEU A 285 -4.78 -18.28 7.58
N ALA A 286 -4.28 -18.85 8.69
CA ALA A 286 -4.64 -18.43 10.02
C ALA A 286 -3.81 -17.22 10.45
N ARG A 287 -4.36 -16.38 11.33
CA ARG A 287 -3.65 -15.23 11.93
C ARG A 287 -2.28 -15.64 12.47
N GLY A 288 -1.25 -14.87 12.12
CA GLY A 288 0.10 -15.07 12.62
C GLY A 288 0.18 -14.73 14.10
N ARG A 289 0.73 -15.65 14.91
CA ARG A 289 1.04 -15.35 16.31
C ARG A 289 2.13 -14.28 16.35
N PHE A 290 1.87 -13.14 16.99
CA PHE A 290 2.81 -12.02 17.07
C PHE A 290 4.23 -12.45 17.43
N LEU A 291 4.39 -13.30 18.45
CA LEU A 291 5.69 -13.78 18.90
C LEU A 291 6.47 -14.60 17.85
N LEU A 292 5.80 -15.17 16.86
CA LEU A 292 6.41 -16.02 15.81
C LEU A 292 6.45 -15.34 14.44
N ILE A 293 5.93 -14.12 14.31
CA ILE A 293 5.83 -13.43 13.01
C ILE A 293 7.20 -13.22 12.36
N HIS A 294 8.21 -12.98 13.20
CA HIS A 294 9.59 -12.79 12.77
C HIS A 294 10.13 -14.00 11.99
N HIS A 295 9.79 -15.23 12.37
CA HIS A 295 10.24 -16.43 11.64
C HIS A 295 9.77 -16.44 10.18
N VAL A 296 8.57 -15.91 9.92
CA VAL A 296 8.02 -15.84 8.56
C VAL A 296 8.62 -14.67 7.80
N THR A 297 8.81 -13.52 8.44
CA THR A 297 9.44 -12.35 7.79
C THR A 297 10.90 -12.60 7.45
N TRP A 298 11.62 -13.41 8.22
CA TRP A 298 13.00 -13.82 7.90
C TRP A 298 13.11 -14.52 6.55
N LEU A 299 12.11 -15.31 6.12
CA LEU A 299 12.12 -15.93 4.80
C LEU A 299 12.12 -14.87 3.69
N GLY A 300 11.26 -13.87 3.82
CA GLY A 300 11.20 -12.73 2.89
C GLY A 300 12.49 -11.93 2.85
N PHE A 301 13.05 -11.63 4.02
CA PHE A 301 14.34 -10.93 4.12
C PHE A 301 15.47 -11.76 3.48
N SER A 302 15.47 -13.07 3.68
CA SER A 302 16.45 -13.98 3.07
C SER A 302 16.37 -13.97 1.55
N LEU A 303 15.16 -13.92 0.97
CA LEU A 303 14.96 -13.78 -0.47
C LEU A 303 15.51 -12.45 -0.99
N ALA A 304 15.25 -11.35 -0.27
CA ALA A 304 15.80 -10.03 -0.63
C ALA A 304 17.33 -10.01 -0.58
N ALA A 305 17.92 -10.62 0.46
CA ALA A 305 19.36 -10.73 0.61
C ALA A 305 19.99 -11.61 -0.48
N LEU A 306 19.34 -12.73 -0.84
CA LEU A 306 19.78 -13.59 -1.94
C LEU A 306 19.75 -12.84 -3.27
N ALA A 307 18.69 -12.07 -3.54
CA ALA A 307 18.60 -11.24 -4.74
C ALA A 307 19.77 -10.25 -4.82
N TRP A 308 20.10 -9.60 -3.71
CA TRP A 308 21.23 -8.67 -3.65
C TRP A 308 22.58 -9.35 -3.90
N VAL A 309 22.81 -10.52 -3.30
CA VAL A 309 24.03 -11.31 -3.55
C VAL A 309 24.12 -11.74 -5.01
N PHE A 310 23.01 -12.21 -5.61
CA PHE A 310 23.02 -12.66 -7.01
C PHE A 310 23.35 -11.53 -7.97
N TRP A 311 22.77 -10.35 -7.73
CA TRP A 311 23.12 -9.14 -8.46
C TRP A 311 24.63 -8.83 -8.37
N LEU A 312 25.23 -8.88 -7.18
CA LEU A 312 26.66 -8.63 -6.98
C LEU A 312 27.55 -9.64 -7.71
N THR A 313 27.12 -10.90 -7.79
CA THR A 313 27.84 -11.95 -8.48
C THR A 313 27.62 -11.98 -10.00
N GLY A 314 26.68 -11.18 -10.51
CA GLY A 314 26.28 -11.17 -11.92
C GLY A 314 25.43 -12.37 -12.37
N LEU A 315 24.68 -12.99 -11.44
CA LEU A 315 23.71 -14.07 -11.70
C LEU A 315 22.30 -13.52 -11.88
#